data_AF-A0A443RJ79-F1
#
_entry.id   AF-A0A443RJ79-F1
#
_cell.length_a   1.000
_cell.length_b   1.000
_cell.length_c   1.000
_cell.angle_alpha   90.00
_cell.angle_beta   90.00
_cell.angle_gamma   90.00
#
_symmetry.space_group_name_H-M   'P 1'
#
loop_
_entity.id
_entity.type
_entity.pdbx_description
1 polymer ?
#
loop_
_entity_poly.entity_id
_entity_poly.type
_entity_poly.pdbx_seq_one_letter_code
_entity_poly.pdbx_strand_id
1 'polypeptide(L)'
;MLHVNFKTDKEEISERKKKYLTAKYGQHQMSLIKKRLRVEMWMYEQLQNLYDNNEIEIDLDELLDMEDSNQRKEWLKLKLIEAKRPQNEVELFIGELLEKANIL
;
A
#
# COMPACT_ATOMS: atom_id res chain seq x y z
N MET A 1 31.42 -8.69 43.66
CA MET A 1 30.40 -8.06 42.78
C MET A 1 31.11 -7.53 41.55
N LEU A 2 30.85 -8.12 40.37
CA LEU A 2 31.43 -7.65 39.11
C LEU A 2 30.66 -6.40 38.67
N HIS A 3 31.27 -5.22 38.85
CA HIS A 3 30.75 -3.98 38.29
C HIS A 3 31.09 -3.94 36.80
N VAL A 4 30.14 -4.33 35.95
CA VAL A 4 30.24 -4.13 34.50
C VAL A 4 29.93 -2.68 34.18
N ASN A 5 30.98 -1.95 33.81
CA ASN A 5 30.89 -0.54 33.43
C ASN A 5 30.39 -0.41 31.99
N PHE A 6 29.09 -0.21 31.79
CA PHE A 6 28.53 0.14 30.48
C PHE A 6 28.77 1.62 30.17
N LYS A 7 30.01 1.96 29.79
CA LYS A 7 30.24 3.19 29.03
C LYS A 7 29.97 2.91 27.55
N THR A 8 28.71 2.72 27.21
CA THR A 8 28.28 2.77 25.80
C THR A 8 28.06 4.23 25.47
N ASP A 9 28.88 4.77 24.58
CA ASP A 9 28.69 6.11 24.05
C ASP A 9 27.28 6.23 23.48
N LYS A 10 26.58 7.31 23.85
CA LYS A 10 25.20 7.57 23.42
C LYS A 10 25.06 7.55 21.88
N GLU A 11 26.15 7.83 21.17
CA GLU A 11 26.25 7.76 19.72
C GLU A 11 26.21 6.31 19.20
N GLU A 12 26.87 5.36 19.87
CA GLU A 12 26.88 3.94 19.46
C GLU A 12 25.51 3.28 19.63
N ILE A 13 24.77 3.65 20.68
CA ILE A 13 23.37 3.21 20.89
C ILE A 13 22.45 3.83 19.83
N SER A 14 22.67 5.10 19.47
CA SER A 14 21.92 5.81 18.43
C SER A 14 22.15 5.19 17.05
N GLU A 15 23.38 4.85 16.71
CA GLU A 15 23.72 4.13 15.49
C GLU A 15 23.10 2.74 15.43
N ARG A 16 23.16 1.97 16.54
CA ARG A 16 22.51 0.66 16.60
C ARG A 16 21.01 0.81 16.38
N LYS A 17 20.33 1.74 17.05
CA LYS A 17 18.89 2.03 16.84
C LYS A 17 18.57 2.42 15.39
N LYS A 18 19.39 3.27 14.75
CA LYS A 18 19.25 3.60 13.32
C LYS A 18 19.44 2.39 12.40
N LYS A 19 20.44 1.53 12.69
CA LYS A 19 20.71 0.27 11.97
C LYS A 19 19.55 -0.72 12.06
N TYR A 20 18.77 -0.72 13.15
CA TYR A 20 17.56 -1.54 13.29
C TYR A 20 16.31 -0.93 12.64
N LEU A 21 16.26 0.39 12.44
CA LEU A 21 15.13 1.06 11.77
C LEU A 21 15.19 0.93 10.24
N THR A 22 16.39 0.78 9.67
CA THR A 22 16.60 0.50 8.24
C THR A 22 17.17 -0.90 8.04
N ALA A 23 16.38 -1.94 8.37
CA ALA A 23 16.67 -3.26 7.86
C ALA A 23 16.71 -3.18 6.33
N LYS A 24 17.86 -3.52 5.73
CA LYS A 24 17.98 -3.53 4.26
C LYS A 24 17.15 -4.70 3.72
N TYR A 25 16.00 -4.41 3.12
CA TYR A 25 15.25 -5.39 2.36
C TYR A 25 16.13 -5.96 1.24
N GLY A 26 16.08 -7.28 1.05
CA GLY A 26 16.78 -7.93 -0.06
C GLY A 26 16.25 -7.43 -1.42
N GLN A 27 17.01 -7.64 -2.50
CA GLN A 27 16.61 -7.18 -3.86
C GLN A 27 15.19 -7.62 -4.25
N HIS A 28 14.80 -8.85 -3.89
CA HIS A 28 13.46 -9.36 -4.15
C HIS A 28 12.38 -8.62 -3.36
N GLN A 29 12.56 -8.47 -2.03
CA GLN A 29 11.63 -7.71 -1.19
C GLN A 29 11.51 -6.26 -1.65
N MET A 30 12.64 -5.62 -1.99
CA MET A 30 12.66 -4.27 -2.54
C MET A 30 11.90 -4.18 -3.88
N SER A 31 11.98 -5.21 -4.72
CA SER A 31 11.20 -5.29 -5.97
C SER A 31 9.70 -5.40 -5.69
N LEU A 32 9.29 -6.24 -4.73
CA LEU A 32 7.89 -6.39 -4.31
C LEU A 32 7.33 -5.09 -3.72
N ILE A 33 8.08 -4.45 -2.81
CA ILE A 33 7.70 -3.14 -2.23
C ILE A 33 7.50 -2.11 -3.35
N LYS A 34 8.43 -2.02 -4.30
CA LYS A 34 8.30 -1.08 -5.44
C LYS A 34 7.09 -1.37 -6.31
N LYS A 35 6.76 -2.64 -6.54
CA LYS A 35 5.55 -3.02 -7.29
C LYS A 35 4.29 -2.60 -6.54
N ARG A 36 4.19 -2.90 -5.25
CA ARG A 36 3.05 -2.53 -4.40
C ARG A 36 2.85 -1.01 -4.36
N LEU A 37 3.92 -0.26 -4.07
CA LEU A 37 3.88 1.21 -4.08
C LEU A 37 3.42 1.78 -5.41
N ARG A 38 3.81 1.18 -6.55
CA ARG A 38 3.35 1.64 -7.87
C ARG A 38 1.84 1.48 -8.02
N VAL A 39 1.27 0.38 -7.55
CA VAL A 39 -0.18 0.14 -7.61
C VAL A 39 -0.91 1.10 -6.67
N GLU A 40 -0.40 1.29 -5.45
CA GLU A 40 -0.98 2.25 -4.49
C GLU A 40 -0.96 3.70 -5.00
N MET A 41 0.17 4.15 -5.57
CA MET A 41 0.28 5.50 -6.14
C MET A 41 -0.69 5.69 -7.31
N TRP A 42 -0.76 4.70 -8.22
CA TRP A 42 -1.72 4.77 -9.33
C TRP A 42 -3.15 4.79 -8.83
N MET A 43 -3.50 3.94 -7.85
CA MET A 43 -4.83 3.87 -7.27
C MET A 43 -5.21 5.21 -6.62
N TYR A 44 -4.29 5.82 -5.87
CA TYR A 44 -4.47 7.15 -5.30
C TYR A 44 -4.79 8.17 -6.40
N GLU A 45 -3.95 8.29 -7.43
CA GLU A 45 -4.17 9.22 -8.56
C GLU A 45 -5.53 9.01 -9.25
N GLN A 46 -5.94 7.76 -9.47
CA GLN A 46 -7.25 7.48 -10.07
C GLN A 46 -8.41 7.84 -9.15
N LEU A 47 -8.30 7.57 -7.84
CA LEU A 47 -9.32 7.95 -6.88
C LEU A 47 -9.45 9.48 -6.76
N GLN A 48 -8.36 10.23 -6.88
CA GLN A 48 -8.39 11.70 -6.97
C GLN A 48 -9.12 12.20 -8.22
N ASN A 49 -9.00 11.49 -9.34
CA ASN A 49 -9.75 11.83 -10.56
C ASN A 49 -11.24 11.49 -10.41
N LEU A 50 -11.55 10.38 -9.74
CA LEU A 50 -12.93 9.93 -9.51
C LEU A 50 -13.66 10.76 -8.45
N TYR A 51 -12.94 11.29 -7.46
CA TYR A 51 -13.48 12.05 -6.34
C TYR A 51 -12.70 13.35 -6.16
N ASP A 52 -13.38 14.48 -6.33
CA ASP A 52 -12.77 15.81 -6.27
C ASP A 52 -12.19 16.19 -4.87
N ASN A 53 -12.36 15.37 -3.81
CA ASN A 53 -12.06 15.72 -2.41
C ASN A 53 -11.47 14.61 -1.51
N ASN A 54 -10.83 13.56 -2.04
CA ASN A 54 -10.16 12.52 -1.23
C ASN A 54 -11.10 11.81 -0.23
N GLU A 55 -12.41 11.86 -0.44
CA GLU A 55 -13.39 11.32 0.51
C GLU A 55 -13.41 9.80 0.56
N ILE A 56 -12.72 9.15 -0.39
CA ILE A 56 -12.64 7.70 -0.48
C ILE A 56 -11.20 7.21 -0.39
N GLU A 57 -11.03 6.15 0.41
CA GLU A 57 -9.80 5.38 0.52
C GLU A 57 -10.13 3.91 0.27
N ILE A 58 -9.32 3.27 -0.57
CA ILE A 58 -9.39 1.84 -0.86
C ILE A 58 -8.11 1.22 -0.30
N ASP A 59 -8.26 0.27 0.62
CA ASP A 59 -7.12 -0.51 1.11
C ASP A 59 -6.79 -1.62 0.11
N LEU A 60 -5.54 -1.60 -0.38
CA LEU A 60 -5.05 -2.61 -1.31
C LEU A 60 -4.90 -3.97 -0.64
N ASP A 61 -4.57 -4.04 0.65
CA ASP A 61 -4.43 -5.32 1.34
C ASP A 61 -5.80 -5.98 1.55
N GLU A 62 -6.83 -5.20 1.90
CA GLU A 62 -8.22 -5.72 2.00
C GLU A 62 -8.66 -6.31 0.65
N LEU A 63 -8.35 -5.62 -0.46
CA LEU A 63 -8.64 -6.12 -1.81
C LEU A 63 -7.89 -7.42 -2.13
N LEU A 64 -6.62 -7.53 -1.75
CA LEU A 64 -5.78 -8.70 -2.03
C LEU A 64 -6.16 -9.91 -1.15
N ASP A 65 -6.66 -9.69 0.05
CA ASP A 65 -7.11 -10.73 0.99
C ASP A 65 -8.38 -11.47 0.49
N MET A 66 -9.16 -10.86 -0.40
CA MET A 66 -10.30 -11.51 -1.03
C MET A 66 -9.82 -12.51 -2.09
N GLU A 67 -10.24 -13.78 -2.00
CA GLU A 67 -9.82 -14.82 -2.95
C GLU A 67 -10.55 -14.74 -4.30
N ASP A 68 -11.82 -14.36 -4.29
CA ASP A 68 -12.67 -14.37 -5.49
C ASP A 68 -12.66 -13.04 -6.25
N SER A 69 -12.46 -13.11 -7.56
CA SER A 69 -12.43 -11.92 -8.43
C SER A 69 -13.78 -11.23 -8.55
N ASN A 70 -14.89 -11.97 -8.48
CA ASN A 70 -16.22 -11.34 -8.52
C ASN A 70 -16.51 -10.62 -7.20
N GLN A 71 -16.11 -11.21 -6.07
CA GLN A 71 -16.20 -10.57 -4.76
C GLN A 71 -15.42 -9.25 -4.73
N ARG A 72 -14.17 -9.25 -5.21
CA ARG A 72 -13.36 -8.02 -5.33
C ARG A 72 -14.06 -6.95 -6.16
N LYS A 73 -14.64 -7.34 -7.30
CA LYS A 73 -15.36 -6.42 -8.20
C LYS A 73 -16.60 -5.82 -7.53
N GLU A 74 -17.41 -6.63 -6.86
CA GLU A 74 -18.61 -6.15 -6.17
C GLU A 74 -18.25 -5.28 -4.97
N TRP A 75 -17.21 -5.62 -4.20
CA TRP A 75 -16.71 -4.78 -3.11
C TRP A 75 -16.25 -3.40 -3.63
N LEU A 76 -15.51 -3.36 -4.74
CA LEU A 76 -15.08 -2.10 -5.36
C LEU A 76 -16.27 -1.27 -5.84
N LYS A 77 -17.27 -1.88 -6.49
CA LYS A 77 -18.49 -1.18 -6.91
C LYS A 77 -19.24 -0.55 -5.74
N LEU A 78 -19.35 -1.28 -4.63
CA LEU A 78 -20.01 -0.77 -3.42
C LEU A 78 -19.24 0.40 -2.81
N LYS A 79 -17.91 0.31 -2.75
CA LYS A 79 -17.07 1.43 -2.31
C LYS A 79 -17.21 2.64 -3.22
N LEU A 80 -17.28 2.43 -4.53
CA LEU A 80 -17.28 3.49 -5.53
C LEU A 80 -18.68 3.99 -5.92
N ILE A 81 -19.74 3.58 -5.23
CA ILE A 81 -21.13 3.87 -5.61
C ILE A 81 -21.46 5.37 -5.58
N GLU A 82 -20.76 6.14 -4.73
CA GLU A 82 -20.95 7.59 -4.57
C GLU A 82 -20.06 8.42 -5.52
N ALA A 83 -19.35 7.76 -6.44
CA ALA A 83 -18.51 8.44 -7.42
C ALA A 83 -19.37 9.37 -8.28
N LYS A 84 -18.97 10.64 -8.37
CA LYS A 84 -19.67 11.65 -9.18
C LYS A 84 -19.34 11.55 -10.67
N ARG A 85 -18.37 10.71 -11.03
CA ARG A 85 -17.95 10.47 -12.41
C ARG A 85 -18.89 9.49 -13.13
N PRO A 86 -18.90 9.52 -14.47
CA PRO A 86 -19.66 8.56 -15.26
C PRO A 86 -19.35 7.10 -14.91
N GLN A 87 -20.37 6.25 -14.91
CA GLN A 87 -20.22 4.83 -14.53
C GLN A 87 -19.18 4.08 -15.39
N ASN A 88 -19.02 4.45 -16.66
CA ASN A 88 -17.99 3.87 -17.53
C ASN A 88 -16.56 4.17 -17.06
N GLU A 89 -16.30 5.35 -16.48
CA GLU A 89 -14.98 5.68 -15.93
C GLU A 89 -14.70 4.88 -14.65
N VAL A 90 -15.73 4.73 -13.80
CA VAL A 90 -15.65 3.90 -12.60
C VAL A 90 -15.41 2.43 -12.96
N GLU A 91 -16.13 1.89 -13.95
CA GLU A 91 -15.95 0.51 -14.40
C GLU A 91 -14.56 0.27 -15.03
N LEU A 92 -14.05 1.25 -15.78
CA LEU A 92 -12.68 1.19 -16.32
C LEU A 92 -11.64 1.15 -15.20
N PHE A 93 -11.78 2.02 -14.20
CA PHE A 93 -10.91 2.03 -13.02
C PHE A 93 -10.92 0.69 -12.28
N ILE A 94 -12.12 0.12 -12.03
CA ILE A 94 -12.26 -1.19 -11.37
C ILE A 94 -11.53 -2.27 -12.18
N GLY A 95 -11.71 -2.29 -13.51
CA GLY A 95 -11.03 -3.25 -14.38
C GLY A 95 -9.51 -3.15 -14.29
N GLU A 96 -8.97 -1.93 -14.44
CA GLU A 96 -7.53 -1.69 -14.37
C GLU A 96 -6.94 -1.99 -12.99
N LEU A 97 -7.67 -1.69 -11.90
CA LEU A 97 -7.23 -1.99 -10.54
C LEU A 97 -7.11 -3.50 -10.32
N LEU A 98 -8.09 -4.28 -10.78
CA LEU A 98 -8.06 -5.74 -10.66
C LEU A 98 -6.92 -6.36 -11.47
N GLU A 99 -6.67 -5.87 -12.69
CA GLU A 99 -5.50 -6.30 -13.48
C GLU A 99 -4.18 -6.01 -12.77
N LYS A 100 -4.05 -4.81 -12.19
CA LYS A 100 -2.84 -4.40 -11.45
C LYS A 100 -2.69 -5.14 -10.12
N ALA A 101 -3.79 -5.50 -9.45
CA ALA A 101 -3.76 -6.30 -8.23
C ALA A 101 -3.31 -7.74 -8.51
N ASN A 102 -3.70 -8.31 -9.66
CA ASN A 102 -3.33 -9.69 -10.05
C ASN A 102 -1.85 -9.88 -10.39
N ILE A 103 -1.09 -8.81 -10.62
CA ILE A 103 0.36 -8.88 -10.93
C ILE A 103 1.27 -8.64 -9.71
N LEU A 104 0.69 -8.35 -8.55
CA LEU A 104 1.38 -8.21 -7.27
C LEU A 104 1.65 -9.57 -6.65
#